data_AF-A0AAW4L4N0-F1
#
_entry.id   AF-A0AAW4L4N0-F1
#
_cell.length_a   1.000
_cell.length_b   1.000
_cell.length_c   1.000
_cell.angle_alpha   90.00
_cell.angle_beta   90.00
_cell.angle_gamma   90.00
#
_symmetry.space_group_name_H-M   'P 1'
#
loop_
_entity.id
_entity.type
_entity.pdbx_description
1 polymer ?
#
loop_
_entity_poly.entity_id
_entity_poly.type
_entity_poly.pdbx_seq_one_letter_code
_entity_poly.pdbx_strand_id
1 'polypeptide(L)'
;MARSVVETARILQEIYDEDFNGEESEPYRIGWDQLRGIAGVERLTDEIIGSIGKNMLDSGYVLVPFDDFLMVGMESNFRRTRKLPARLVEAYLAVSNEEIEPDDGDQEIGSGDETV
;
A
#
# COMPACT_ATOMS: atom_id res chain seq x y z
N MET A 1 -14.97 -10.89 18.68
CA MET A 1 -14.46 -11.87 17.70
C MET A 1 -13.77 -11.05 16.61
N ALA A 2 -12.55 -11.42 16.22
CA ALA A 2 -11.83 -10.69 15.17
C ALA A 2 -12.49 -10.94 13.82
N ARG A 3 -12.73 -9.88 13.05
CA ARG A 3 -13.23 -9.95 11.68
C ARG A 3 -12.08 -10.26 10.74
N SER A 4 -12.41 -10.83 9.58
CA SER A 4 -11.40 -11.01 8.53
C SER A 4 -11.00 -9.67 7.91
N VAL A 5 -9.84 -9.65 7.24
CA VAL A 5 -9.38 -8.50 6.46
C VAL A 5 -10.40 -8.12 5.38
N VAL A 6 -10.95 -9.12 4.68
CA VAL A 6 -11.92 -8.93 3.59
C VAL A 6 -13.21 -8.31 4.12
N GLU A 7 -13.70 -8.82 5.26
CA GLU A 7 -14.91 -8.31 5.90
C GLU A 7 -14.72 -6.88 6.39
N THR A 8 -13.56 -6.58 6.98
CA THR A 8 -13.22 -5.21 7.42
C THR A 8 -13.19 -4.24 6.23
N ALA A 9 -12.52 -4.63 5.13
CA ALA A 9 -12.47 -3.83 3.90
C ALA A 9 -13.87 -3.56 3.34
N ARG A 10 -14.72 -4.58 3.28
CA ARG A 10 -16.11 -4.47 2.82
C ARG A 10 -16.93 -3.51 3.67
N ILE A 11 -16.80 -3.58 5.00
CA ILE A 11 -17.52 -2.65 5.90
C ILE A 11 -17.09 -1.20 5.63
N LEU A 12 -15.79 -0.94 5.42
CA LEU A 12 -15.31 0.41 5.12
C LEU A 12 -15.85 0.95 3.80
N GLN A 13 -16.01 0.08 2.81
CA GLN A 13 -16.62 0.41 1.51
C GLN A 13 -18.13 0.69 1.66
N GLU A 14 -18.85 -0.17 2.37
CA GLU A 14 -20.29 0.02 2.64
C GLU A 14 -20.53 1.34 3.37
N ILE A 15 -19.69 1.69 4.37
CA ILE A 15 -19.74 2.98 5.06
C ILE A 15 -19.48 4.15 4.09
N TYR A 16 -18.55 4.00 3.15
CA TYR A 16 -18.25 5.04 2.17
C TYR A 16 -19.44 5.32 1.25
N ASP A 17 -20.16 4.27 0.88
CA ASP A 17 -21.31 4.34 -0.01
C ASP A 17 -22.60 4.79 0.71
N GLU A 18 -22.60 4.85 2.05
CA GLU A 18 -23.72 5.43 2.79
C GLU A 18 -23.78 6.95 2.64
N ASP A 19 -25.02 7.46 2.57
CA ASP A 19 -25.28 8.90 2.55
C ASP A 19 -24.89 9.54 3.88
N PHE A 20 -23.74 10.20 3.91
CA PHE A 20 -23.41 11.18 4.95
C PHE A 20 -24.24 12.44 4.72
N ASN A 21 -25.54 12.38 5.05
CA ASN A 21 -26.40 13.56 5.13
C ASN A 21 -26.50 14.37 3.81
N GLY A 22 -26.49 13.69 2.66
CA GLY A 22 -26.66 14.29 1.33
C GLY A 22 -25.35 14.64 0.60
N GLU A 23 -24.18 14.35 1.17
CA GLU A 23 -22.89 14.40 0.48
C GLU A 23 -22.54 13.01 -0.05
N GLU A 24 -22.95 12.73 -1.29
CA GLU A 24 -22.63 11.45 -1.94
C GLU A 24 -21.10 11.32 -2.13
N SER A 25 -20.53 10.24 -1.61
CA SER A 25 -19.20 9.72 -2.00
C SER A 25 -18.02 10.67 -1.76
N GLU A 26 -17.92 11.26 -0.57
CA GLU A 26 -16.74 12.02 -0.14
C GLU A 26 -15.74 11.20 0.70
N PRO A 27 -14.41 11.44 0.57
CA PRO A 27 -13.41 10.85 1.45
C PRO A 27 -13.65 11.20 2.93
N TYR A 28 -13.67 10.19 3.78
CA TYR A 28 -13.83 10.37 5.23
C TYR A 28 -12.57 9.95 5.99
N ARG A 29 -12.46 10.46 7.22
CA ARG A 29 -11.40 10.09 8.17
C ARG A 29 -11.93 9.09 9.17
N ILE A 30 -11.12 8.10 9.51
CA ILE A 30 -11.38 7.12 10.56
C ILE A 30 -10.20 7.09 11.52
N GLY A 31 -10.50 7.11 12.82
CA GLY A 31 -9.50 6.97 13.88
C GLY A 31 -9.02 5.53 14.04
N TRP A 32 -7.83 5.37 14.61
CA TRP A 32 -7.24 4.05 14.91
C TRP A 32 -8.15 3.16 15.78
N ASP A 33 -8.78 3.75 16.80
CA ASP A 33 -9.69 3.01 17.70
C ASP A 33 -10.97 2.56 16.98
N GLN A 34 -11.47 3.36 16.05
CA GLN A 34 -12.64 3.02 15.24
C GLN A 34 -12.32 1.86 14.31
N LEU A 35 -11.21 1.95 13.56
CA LEU A 35 -10.78 0.86 12.68
C LEU A 35 -10.49 -0.41 13.48
N ARG A 36 -9.91 -0.30 14.67
CA ARG A 36 -9.68 -1.43 15.58
C ARG A 36 -11.00 -2.08 16.01
N GLY A 37 -12.01 -1.27 16.35
CA GLY A 37 -13.36 -1.75 16.67
C GLY A 37 -14.05 -2.44 15.50
N ILE A 38 -13.89 -1.91 14.29
CA ILE A 38 -14.42 -2.52 13.05
C ILE A 38 -13.68 -3.81 12.74
N ALA A 39 -12.35 -3.87 12.85
CA ALA A 39 -11.60 -5.10 12.63
C ALA A 39 -11.82 -6.14 13.75
N GLY A 40 -12.25 -5.70 14.95
CA GLY A 40 -12.44 -6.57 16.10
C GLY A 40 -11.14 -7.16 16.65
N VAL A 41 -10.01 -6.48 16.42
CA VAL A 41 -8.66 -6.89 16.85
C VAL A 41 -8.17 -6.06 18.01
N GLU A 42 -7.21 -6.54 18.79
CA GLU A 42 -6.60 -5.74 19.87
C GLU A 42 -5.53 -4.78 19.37
N ARG A 43 -4.91 -5.06 18.22
CA ARG A 43 -3.86 -4.24 17.63
C ARG A 43 -3.95 -4.27 16.11
N LEU A 44 -3.87 -3.09 15.50
CA LEU A 44 -3.66 -2.93 14.07
C LEU A 44 -2.16 -2.92 13.81
N THR A 45 -1.66 -3.89 13.06
CA THR A 45 -0.28 -3.91 12.56
C THR A 45 -0.25 -3.36 11.14
N ASP A 46 0.91 -2.89 10.70
CA ASP A 46 1.11 -2.40 9.33
C ASP A 46 0.74 -3.46 8.28
N GLU A 47 0.99 -4.73 8.58
CA GLU A 47 0.58 -5.87 7.75
C GLU A 47 -0.95 -5.98 7.62
N ILE A 48 -1.69 -5.84 8.72
CA ILE A 48 -3.16 -5.86 8.70
C ILE A 48 -3.68 -4.67 7.89
N ILE A 49 -3.15 -3.47 8.12
CA ILE A 49 -3.57 -2.25 7.43
C ILE A 49 -3.30 -2.37 5.93
N GLY A 50 -2.10 -2.84 5.55
CA GLY A 50 -1.73 -3.08 4.16
C GLY A 50 -2.62 -4.13 3.50
N SER A 51 -2.97 -5.19 4.23
CA SER A 51 -3.88 -6.23 3.73
C SER A 51 -5.30 -5.69 3.51
N ILE A 52 -5.81 -4.86 4.42
CA ILE A 52 -7.12 -4.19 4.26
C ILE A 52 -7.07 -3.26 3.04
N GLY A 53 -6.05 -2.40 2.95
CA GLY A 53 -5.88 -1.46 1.85
C GLY A 53 -5.80 -2.15 0.49
N LYS A 54 -5.11 -3.29 0.40
CA LYS A 54 -5.05 -4.10 -0.83
C LYS A 54 -6.44 -4.61 -1.25
N ASN A 55 -7.22 -5.15 -0.31
CA ASN A 55 -8.57 -5.63 -0.59
C ASN A 55 -9.51 -4.48 -1.00
N MET A 56 -9.31 -3.29 -0.43
CA MET A 56 -10.08 -2.10 -0.83
C MET A 56 -9.76 -1.65 -2.25
N LEU A 57 -8.48 -1.72 -2.63
CA LEU A 57 -8.00 -1.30 -3.94
C LEU A 57 -8.59 -2.12 -5.09
N ASP A 58 -8.84 -3.42 -4.87
CA ASP A 58 -9.47 -4.30 -5.86
C ASP A 58 -10.87 -3.82 -6.28
N SER A 59 -11.53 -3.01 -5.44
CA SER A 59 -12.84 -2.40 -5.72
C SER A 59 -12.76 -0.90 -6.02
N GLY A 60 -11.57 -0.34 -6.22
CA GLY A 60 -11.37 1.08 -6.53
C GLY A 60 -11.40 2.02 -5.32
N TYR A 61 -11.39 1.48 -4.10
CA TYR A 61 -11.28 2.26 -2.86
C TYR A 61 -9.84 2.30 -2.37
N VAL A 62 -9.49 3.31 -1.61
CA VAL A 62 -8.17 3.48 -1.01
C VAL A 62 -8.29 3.64 0.49
N LEU A 63 -7.34 3.05 1.21
CA LEU A 63 -7.10 3.30 2.62
C LEU A 63 -5.71 3.92 2.76
N VAL A 64 -5.65 5.15 3.22
CA VAL A 64 -4.39 5.91 3.35
C VAL A 64 -4.14 6.18 4.83
N PRO A 65 -3.14 5.53 5.46
CA PRO A 65 -2.77 5.84 6.83
C PRO A 65 -2.04 7.20 6.90
N PHE A 66 -2.46 8.03 7.85
CA PHE A 66 -1.76 9.21 8.34
C PHE A 66 -1.31 8.95 9.79
N ASP A 67 -0.63 9.91 10.40
CA ASP A 67 -0.11 9.78 11.77
C ASP A 67 -1.24 9.51 12.79
N ASP A 68 -2.25 10.38 12.81
CA ASP A 68 -3.32 10.34 13.82
C ASP A 68 -4.62 9.64 13.35
N PHE A 69 -4.75 9.38 12.05
CA PHE A 69 -5.98 8.85 11.45
C PHE A 69 -5.70 8.11 10.14
N LEU A 70 -6.70 7.43 9.61
CA LEU A 70 -6.68 6.88 8.25
C LEU A 70 -7.76 7.56 7.41
N MET A 71 -7.49 7.73 6.13
CA MET A 71 -8.46 8.25 5.17
C MET A 71 -8.98 7.10 4.31
N VAL A 72 -10.31 7.04 4.16
CA VAL A 72 -10.98 6.16 3.20
C VAL A 72 -11.49 7.02 2.06
N GLY A 73 -11.26 6.59 0.82
CA GLY A 73 -11.67 7.30 -0.38
C GLY A 73 -11.84 6.37 -1.58
N MET A 74 -12.27 6.90 -2.72
CA MET A 74 -12.15 6.24 -4.02
C MET A 74 -10.91 6.74 -4.79
N GLU A 75 -10.35 5.89 -5.65
CA GLU A 75 -9.26 6.24 -6.56
C GLU A 75 -9.61 7.47 -7.41
N SER A 76 -10.89 7.60 -7.79
CA SER A 76 -11.42 8.73 -8.58
C SER A 76 -11.22 10.08 -7.89
N ASN A 77 -11.26 10.14 -6.55
CA ASN A 77 -11.04 11.39 -5.81
C ASN A 77 -9.61 11.92 -6.01
N PHE A 78 -8.64 11.04 -6.27
CA PHE A 78 -7.23 11.40 -6.43
C PHE A 78 -6.80 11.63 -7.88
N ARG A 79 -7.64 11.26 -8.87
CA ARG A 79 -7.32 11.42 -10.31
C ARG A 79 -7.05 12.85 -10.74
N ARG A 80 -7.59 13.83 -10.01
CA ARG A 80 -7.39 15.28 -10.29
C ARG A 80 -6.11 15.86 -9.67
N THR A 81 -5.34 15.03 -8.96
CA THR A 81 -4.07 15.46 -8.38
C THR A 81 -3.05 15.79 -9.48
N ARG A 82 -2.18 16.78 -9.22
CA ARG A 82 -1.10 17.15 -10.14
C ARG A 82 -0.20 15.95 -10.44
N LYS A 83 0.10 15.74 -11.72
CA LYS A 83 1.18 14.82 -12.12
C LYS A 83 2.54 15.44 -11.79
N LEU A 84 3.49 14.62 -11.36
CA LEU A 84 4.87 15.06 -11.14
C LEU A 84 5.55 15.32 -12.50
N PRO A 85 6.02 16.55 -12.80
CA PRO A 85 6.73 16.81 -14.05
C PRO A 85 8.08 16.09 -14.11
N ALA A 86 8.40 15.49 -15.26
CA ALA A 86 9.65 14.76 -15.46
C ALA A 86 10.91 15.57 -15.12
N ARG A 87 10.95 16.86 -15.50
CA ARG A 87 12.06 17.79 -15.19
C ARG A 87 12.40 17.90 -13.69
N LEU A 88 11.41 17.69 -12.82
CA LEU A 88 11.64 17.74 -11.37
C LEU A 88 12.23 16.43 -10.84
N VAL A 89 12.02 15.32 -11.55
CA VAL A 89 12.57 13.99 -11.23
C VAL A 89 14.02 13.89 -11.70
N GLU A 90 14.32 14.40 -12.90
CA GLU A 90 15.65 14.36 -13.52
C GLU A 90 16.76 14.92 -12.62
N ALA A 91 16.48 15.96 -11.83
CA ALA A 91 17.42 16.55 -10.87
C ALA A 91 17.87 15.58 -9.76
N TYR A 92 17.12 14.50 -9.51
CA TYR A 92 17.38 13.50 -8.48
C TYR A 92 17.77 12.13 -9.05
N LEU A 93 17.70 11.93 -10.37
CA LEU A 93 18.16 10.69 -11.02
C LEU A 93 19.69 10.68 -11.21
N ALA A 94 20.38 11.79 -10.93
CA ALA A 94 21.80 11.96 -11.12
C ALA A 94 22.66 11.31 -10.01
N VAL A 95 22.55 9.99 -9.80
CA VAL A 95 23.58 9.18 -9.08
C VAL A 95 23.67 7.73 -9.58
N SER A 96 22.70 7.16 -10.31
CA SER A 96 22.75 5.74 -10.71
C SER A 96 23.60 5.45 -11.95
N ASN A 97 24.72 6.15 -12.13
CA ASN A 97 25.71 5.87 -13.17
C ASN A 97 27.00 5.28 -12.57
N GLU A 98 26.93 4.69 -11.37
CA GLU A 98 27.88 3.63 -11.00
C GLU A 98 27.69 2.53 -12.04
N GLU A 99 28.65 2.43 -12.96
CA GLU A 99 28.86 1.24 -13.78
C GLU A 99 28.75 0.05 -12.84
N ILE A 100 27.71 -0.76 -13.03
CA ILE A 100 27.69 -2.11 -12.48
C ILE A 100 28.87 -2.79 -13.17
N GLU A 101 30.03 -2.82 -12.52
CA GLU A 101 31.16 -3.60 -13.02
C GLU A 101 30.64 -5.04 -13.19
N PRO A 102 30.81 -5.65 -14.38
CA PRO A 102 30.48 -7.04 -14.54
C PRO A 102 31.27 -7.82 -13.48
N ASP A 103 30.55 -8.57 -12.65
CA ASP A 103 31.12 -9.58 -11.76
C ASP A 103 31.78 -10.64 -12.66
N ASP A 104 33.05 -10.42 -13.01
CA ASP A 104 33.92 -11.42 -13.64
C ASP A 104 34.23 -12.46 -12.56
N GLY A 105 33.23 -13.29 -12.29
CA GLY A 105 33.32 -14.46 -11.42
C GLY A 105 34.24 -15.49 -12.06
N ASP A 106 35.55 -15.31 -11.87
CA ASP A 106 36.54 -16.37 -11.98
C ASP A 106 36.24 -17.42 -10.90
N GLN A 107 35.43 -18.42 -11.26
CA GLN A 107 35.30 -19.64 -10.50
C GLN A 107 35.80 -20.81 -11.37
N GLU A 108 37.13 -20.95 -11.44
CA GLU A 108 37.75 -22.23 -11.78
C GLU A 108 37.29 -23.28 -10.75
N ILE A 109 36.27 -24.04 -11.14
CA ILE A 109 35.96 -25.32 -10.52
C ILE A 109 37.09 -26.29 -10.85
N GLY A 110 38.06 -26.38 -9.94
CA GLY A 110 39.04 -27.45 -9.93
C GLY A 110 38.35 -28.80 -9.75
N SER A 111 38.16 -29.54 -10.84
CA SER A 111 37.81 -30.95 -10.82
C SER A 111 39.09 -31.79 -10.82
N GLY A 112 39.62 -32.03 -9.62
CA GLY A 112 40.49 -33.18 -9.36
C GLY A 112 39.70 -34.21 -8.56
N ASP A 113 39.35 -35.34 -9.17
CA ASP A 113 39.39 -36.62 -8.46
C ASP A 113 39.61 -37.79 -9.42
N GLU A 114 40.36 -38.75 -8.91
CA GLU A 114 41.02 -39.90 -9.51
C GLU A 114 40.08 -40.90 -10.20
N THR A 115 40.55 -41.49 -11.29
CA THR A 115 40.33 -42.93 -11.51
C THR A 115 41.46 -43.53 -12.35
N VAL A 116 42.29 -44.32 -11.66
CA VAL A 116 42.83 -45.67 -11.96
C VAL A 116 44.25 -45.81 -11.41
#